data_AF-A0A3N0GJP2-F1
#
_entry.id   AF-A0A3N0GJP2-F1
#
_cell.length_a   1.000
_cell.length_b   1.000
_cell.length_c   1.000
_cell.angle_alpha   90.00
_cell.angle_beta   90.00
_cell.angle_gamma   90.00
#
_symmetry.space_group_name_H-M   'P 1'
#
loop_
_entity.id
_entity.type
_entity.pdbx_description
1 polymer ?
#
loop_
_entity_poly.entity_id
_entity_poly.type
_entity_poly.pdbx_seq_one_letter_code
_entity_poly.pdbx_strand_id
1 'polypeptide(L)'
;MTHDERYAEHVRAWAAELRAGSTVPWSDFLGATPSIPPTAAIGSLPGAAQLELVRRLAGEEEAADLPDFGGLADLVLATPGPGRGLVDVPLPWPGRDAEDGATVGTPPVAPEELPAEELLRICTGVLVRLLSAEPTGPVRRPARPWRPWRRAFTLLGAPTTVDLVRRALLRQGLREGGARTTYLVLGGPLEELMAQRWSARVRAGAGVRWQRMWRVAAANDRVPPGIALPTIASHLAEEFDAARVHVVLAPDAQTSLALVAEILGVQAAPIADRYDGLATDLLRRVNPVLTLAVGEEARRDVVARVWPEIAAGESSGPLAAPAGQLAWAIGAGERMATALAGGRYAVHGDPALLVPTRRPGVRRAPDPDDVLAHALRVVTRAWRRHVAGTDAAKGRG
;
A
#
# COMPACT_ATOMS: atom_id res chain seq x y z
N MET A 1 -12.13 -0.14 -46.91
CA MET A 1 -11.69 -0.23 -45.51
C MET A 1 -10.67 -1.34 -45.39
N THR A 2 -9.42 -1.00 -45.09
CA THR A 2 -8.32 -1.96 -44.89
C THR A 2 -8.60 -2.81 -43.64
N HIS A 3 -7.94 -3.96 -43.52
CA HIS A 3 -8.07 -4.83 -42.34
C HIS A 3 -7.67 -4.11 -41.04
N ASP A 4 -6.62 -3.28 -41.10
CA ASP A 4 -6.17 -2.41 -40.01
C ASP A 4 -7.19 -1.30 -39.68
N GLU A 5 -7.85 -0.71 -40.68
CA GLU A 5 -8.91 0.27 -40.46
C GLU A 5 -10.11 -0.37 -39.74
N ARG A 6 -10.48 -1.61 -40.11
CA ARG A 6 -11.55 -2.36 -39.41
C ARG A 6 -11.18 -2.67 -37.97
N TYR A 7 -9.96 -3.13 -37.73
CA TYR A 7 -9.43 -3.38 -36.38
C TYR A 7 -9.51 -2.08 -35.55
N ALA A 8 -8.97 -0.98 -36.06
CA ALA A 8 -8.97 0.31 -35.38
C ALA A 8 -10.39 0.82 -35.07
N GLU A 9 -11.33 0.62 -35.98
CA GLU A 9 -12.74 0.96 -35.77
C GLU A 9 -13.36 0.15 -34.62
N HIS A 10 -13.14 -1.17 -34.56
CA HIS A 10 -13.70 -2.03 -33.51
C HIS A 10 -13.08 -1.75 -32.15
N VAL A 11 -11.78 -1.51 -32.09
CA VAL A 11 -11.12 -1.10 -30.84
C VAL A 11 -11.69 0.22 -30.32
N ARG A 12 -11.93 1.20 -31.20
CA ARG A 12 -12.56 2.48 -30.81
C ARG A 12 -14.01 2.30 -30.38
N ALA A 13 -14.77 1.45 -31.06
CA ALA A 13 -16.16 1.14 -30.69
C ALA A 13 -16.24 0.49 -29.31
N TRP A 14 -15.39 -0.51 -29.03
CA TRP A 14 -15.33 -1.13 -27.70
C TRP A 14 -14.90 -0.13 -26.63
N ALA A 15 -13.89 0.71 -26.91
CA ALA A 15 -13.51 1.77 -25.99
C ALA A 15 -14.66 2.76 -25.68
N ALA A 16 -15.58 2.99 -26.63
CA ALA A 16 -16.76 3.82 -26.40
C ALA A 16 -17.79 3.12 -25.50
N GLU A 17 -18.05 1.83 -25.71
CA GLU A 17 -18.88 1.00 -24.82
C GLU A 17 -18.33 0.98 -23.39
N LEU A 18 -17.02 0.77 -23.24
CA LEU A 18 -16.37 0.74 -21.94
C LEU A 18 -16.48 2.09 -21.22
N ARG A 19 -16.35 3.23 -21.92
CA ARG A 19 -16.60 4.57 -21.34
C ARG A 19 -18.02 4.75 -20.82
N ALA A 20 -18.99 4.09 -21.45
CA ALA A 20 -20.38 4.09 -21.02
C ALA A 20 -20.65 3.14 -19.83
N GLY A 21 -19.61 2.46 -19.31
CA GLY A 21 -19.71 1.55 -18.17
C GLY A 21 -19.97 0.10 -18.55
N SER A 22 -19.77 -0.29 -19.82
CA SER A 22 -19.88 -1.69 -20.22
C SER A 22 -18.80 -2.56 -19.56
N THR A 23 -19.20 -3.76 -19.15
CA THR A 23 -18.31 -4.80 -18.60
C THR A 23 -18.08 -5.96 -19.57
N VAL A 24 -18.62 -5.84 -20.80
CA VAL A 24 -18.60 -6.89 -21.83
C VAL A 24 -17.16 -7.20 -22.27
N PRO A 25 -16.72 -8.46 -22.20
CA PRO A 25 -15.40 -8.90 -22.69
C PRO A 25 -15.20 -8.63 -24.19
N TRP A 26 -13.94 -8.54 -24.62
CA TRP A 26 -13.61 -8.31 -26.03
C TRP A 26 -14.12 -9.41 -26.96
N SER A 27 -13.97 -10.67 -26.54
CA SER A 27 -14.42 -11.85 -27.28
C SER A 27 -15.92 -11.81 -27.55
N ASP A 28 -16.72 -11.44 -26.55
CA ASP A 28 -18.17 -11.29 -26.67
C ASP A 28 -18.56 -10.06 -27.53
N PHE A 29 -17.82 -8.95 -27.37
CA PHE A 29 -18.05 -7.73 -28.17
C PHE A 29 -17.85 -7.97 -29.67
N LEU A 30 -16.84 -8.77 -30.06
CA LEU A 30 -16.61 -9.13 -31.46
C LEU A 30 -17.76 -9.91 -32.11
N GLY A 31 -18.51 -10.66 -31.30
CA GLY A 31 -19.68 -11.42 -31.76
C GLY A 31 -20.97 -10.60 -31.83
N ALA A 32 -20.96 -9.35 -31.33
CA ALA A 32 -22.13 -8.51 -31.18
C ALA A 32 -22.10 -7.29 -32.12
N THR A 33 -23.28 -6.75 -32.42
CA THR A 33 -23.39 -5.44 -33.09
C THR A 33 -23.09 -4.34 -32.06
N PRO A 34 -22.16 -3.41 -32.32
CA PRO A 34 -21.87 -2.30 -31.42
C PRO A 34 -23.14 -1.49 -31.14
N SER A 35 -23.40 -1.17 -29.86
CA SER A 35 -24.54 -0.34 -29.47
C SER A 35 -24.21 1.15 -29.56
N ILE A 36 -22.93 1.50 -29.46
CA ILE A 36 -22.39 2.85 -29.57
C ILE A 36 -21.52 2.99 -30.83
N PRO A 37 -21.77 3.97 -31.71
CA PRO A 37 -20.95 4.18 -32.89
C PRO A 37 -19.52 4.60 -32.51
N PRO A 38 -18.50 4.17 -33.27
CA PRO A 38 -17.12 4.55 -33.00
C PRO A 38 -16.95 6.07 -33.11
N THR A 39 -16.25 6.66 -32.14
CA THR A 39 -15.83 8.06 -32.24
C THR A 39 -14.59 8.18 -33.12
N ALA A 40 -14.58 9.14 -34.03
CA ALA A 40 -13.43 9.47 -34.87
C ALA A 40 -12.35 10.19 -34.06
N ALA A 41 -11.65 9.47 -33.18
CA ALA A 41 -10.56 10.03 -32.40
C ALA A 41 -9.24 9.95 -33.18
N ILE A 42 -8.53 11.09 -33.27
CA ILE A 42 -7.16 11.21 -33.79
C ILE A 42 -6.20 10.88 -32.63
N GLY A 43 -5.49 9.76 -32.72
CA GLY A 43 -4.55 9.31 -31.68
C GLY A 43 -4.13 7.85 -31.83
N SER A 44 -3.19 7.41 -30.99
CA SER A 44 -2.82 6.01 -30.85
C SER A 44 -3.98 5.19 -30.29
N LEU A 45 -4.14 3.95 -30.77
CA LEU A 45 -5.16 3.05 -30.24
C LEU A 45 -4.81 2.65 -28.79
N PRO A 46 -5.79 2.56 -27.89
CA PRO A 46 -5.55 2.03 -26.55
C PRO A 46 -5.15 0.55 -26.63
N GLY A 47 -4.22 0.14 -25.77
CA GLY A 47 -3.77 -1.25 -25.68
C GLY A 47 -4.74 -2.13 -24.87
N ALA A 48 -4.62 -3.45 -25.01
CA ALA A 48 -5.46 -4.43 -24.34
C ALA A 48 -5.54 -4.23 -22.81
N ALA A 49 -4.41 -3.88 -22.18
CA ALA A 49 -4.33 -3.66 -20.73
C ALA A 49 -5.08 -2.41 -20.27
N GLN A 50 -5.13 -1.35 -21.06
CA GLN A 50 -5.89 -0.14 -20.72
C GLN A 50 -7.39 -0.41 -20.80
N LEU A 51 -7.82 -1.10 -21.86
CA LEU A 51 -9.21 -1.46 -22.08
C LEU A 51 -9.71 -2.43 -21.00
N GLU A 52 -8.94 -3.46 -20.68
CA GLU A 52 -9.28 -4.39 -19.59
C GLU A 52 -9.38 -3.68 -18.24
N LEU A 53 -8.49 -2.72 -17.96
CA LEU A 53 -8.56 -1.96 -16.73
C LEU A 53 -9.85 -1.14 -16.63
N VAL A 54 -10.27 -0.46 -17.72
CA VAL A 54 -11.56 0.26 -17.74
C VAL A 54 -12.72 -0.71 -17.52
N ARG A 55 -12.71 -1.87 -18.18
CA ARG A 55 -13.75 -2.89 -18.03
C ARG A 55 -13.86 -3.41 -16.59
N ARG A 56 -12.73 -3.68 -15.92
CA ARG A 56 -12.72 -4.10 -14.51
C ARG A 56 -13.17 -2.98 -13.57
N LEU A 57 -12.74 -1.75 -13.82
CA LEU A 57 -13.22 -0.59 -13.05
C LEU A 57 -14.73 -0.41 -13.18
N ALA A 58 -15.32 -0.59 -14.37
CA ALA A 58 -16.77 -0.52 -14.57
C ALA A 58 -17.53 -1.61 -13.78
N GLY A 59 -16.88 -2.75 -13.51
CA GLY A 59 -17.44 -3.85 -12.74
C GLY A 59 -17.28 -3.72 -11.22
N GLU A 60 -16.58 -2.71 -10.71
CA GLU A 60 -16.45 -2.49 -9.26
C GLU A 60 -17.76 -1.92 -8.69
N GLU A 61 -18.21 -2.46 -7.56
CA GLU A 61 -19.42 -1.98 -6.87
C GLU A 61 -19.33 -0.48 -6.54
N GLU A 62 -18.17 -0.01 -6.09
CA GLU A 62 -17.94 1.41 -5.78
C GLU A 62 -17.97 2.31 -7.04
N ALA A 63 -17.87 1.73 -8.24
CA ALA A 63 -17.87 2.48 -9.50
C ALA A 63 -19.29 2.79 -10.00
N ALA A 64 -20.31 2.03 -9.59
CA ALA A 64 -21.71 2.27 -9.98
C ALA A 64 -22.19 3.68 -9.58
N ASP A 65 -21.73 4.17 -8.43
CA ASP A 65 -22.03 5.50 -7.89
C ASP A 65 -20.92 6.54 -8.17
N LEU A 66 -20.02 6.25 -9.11
CA LEU A 66 -18.89 7.15 -9.38
C LEU A 66 -19.35 8.35 -10.21
N PRO A 67 -19.09 9.59 -9.76
CA PRO A 67 -19.32 10.75 -10.60
C PRO A 67 -18.35 10.71 -11.80
N ASP A 68 -18.88 10.94 -13.00
CA ASP A 68 -18.11 11.04 -14.25
C ASP A 68 -17.17 9.84 -14.49
N PHE A 69 -17.74 8.63 -14.57
CA PHE A 69 -16.97 7.43 -14.93
C PHE A 69 -16.32 7.57 -16.32
N GLY A 70 -16.96 8.26 -17.27
CA GLY A 70 -16.39 8.54 -18.59
C GLY A 70 -15.06 9.29 -18.50
N GLY A 71 -14.97 10.31 -17.64
CA GLY A 71 -13.72 11.02 -17.36
C GLY A 71 -12.62 10.12 -16.75
N LEU A 72 -12.98 9.17 -15.86
CA LEU A 72 -12.03 8.18 -15.34
C LEU A 72 -11.55 7.24 -16.45
N ALA A 73 -12.47 6.75 -17.30
CA ALA A 73 -12.14 5.89 -18.42
C ALA A 73 -11.18 6.59 -19.40
N ASP A 74 -11.43 7.87 -19.73
CA ASP A 74 -10.53 8.67 -20.56
C ASP A 74 -9.15 8.86 -19.90
N LEU A 75 -9.10 9.09 -18.58
CA LEU A 75 -7.85 9.16 -17.85
C LEU A 75 -7.06 7.85 -17.97
N VAL A 76 -7.71 6.70 -17.82
CA VAL A 76 -7.08 5.36 -17.94
C VAL A 76 -6.57 5.13 -19.36
N LEU A 77 -7.40 5.34 -20.38
CA LEU A 77 -7.06 5.12 -21.79
C LEU A 77 -5.93 6.05 -22.25
N ALA A 78 -5.83 7.25 -21.67
CA ALA A 78 -4.74 8.19 -21.94
C ALA A 78 -3.47 7.95 -21.08
N THR A 79 -3.46 6.96 -20.19
CA THR A 79 -2.34 6.71 -19.28
C THR A 79 -1.48 5.54 -19.74
N PRO A 80 -0.21 5.76 -20.11
CA PRO A 80 0.71 4.67 -20.42
C PRO A 80 1.17 3.94 -19.14
N GLY A 81 1.48 2.64 -19.26
CA GLY A 81 2.05 1.84 -18.18
C GLY A 81 3.51 2.23 -17.88
N PRO A 82 3.86 2.71 -16.66
CA PRO A 82 5.21 3.12 -16.32
C PRO A 82 6.16 1.92 -16.15
N GLY A 83 7.43 2.11 -16.50
CA GLY A 83 8.52 1.13 -16.28
C GLY A 83 8.66 0.08 -17.37
N ARG A 84 9.28 -1.07 -17.05
CA ARG A 84 9.43 -2.22 -17.97
C ARG A 84 8.22 -3.16 -17.87
N GLY A 85 7.73 -3.65 -19.00
CA GLY A 85 6.55 -4.51 -19.13
C GLY A 85 6.14 -4.60 -20.59
N LEU A 86 4.99 -5.22 -20.86
CA LEU A 86 4.46 -5.27 -22.21
C LEU A 86 4.11 -3.85 -22.67
N VAL A 87 4.48 -3.53 -23.92
CA VAL A 87 4.21 -2.25 -24.56
C VAL A 87 3.18 -2.49 -25.65
N ASP A 88 2.12 -1.69 -25.65
CA ASP A 88 1.07 -1.63 -26.68
C ASP A 88 0.55 -3.02 -27.09
N VAL A 89 0.18 -3.85 -26.10
CA VAL A 89 -0.36 -5.20 -26.34
C VAL A 89 -1.58 -5.11 -27.26
N PRO A 90 -1.50 -5.65 -28.49
CA PRO A 90 -2.61 -5.61 -29.41
C PRO A 90 -3.71 -6.59 -28.98
N LEU A 91 -4.94 -6.33 -29.42
CA LEU A 91 -6.05 -7.24 -29.19
C LEU A 91 -6.04 -8.39 -30.21
N PRO A 92 -6.45 -9.61 -29.82
CA PRO A 92 -6.70 -10.68 -30.77
C PRO A 92 -7.72 -10.22 -31.81
N TRP A 93 -7.45 -10.50 -33.08
CA TRP A 93 -8.31 -10.05 -34.17
C TRP A 93 -8.45 -11.14 -35.25
N PRO A 94 -9.68 -11.49 -35.69
CA PRO A 94 -9.90 -12.57 -36.65
C PRO A 94 -9.14 -12.38 -37.97
N GLY A 95 -8.54 -13.47 -38.45
CA GLY A 95 -7.78 -13.47 -39.70
C GLY A 95 -6.39 -12.83 -39.60
N ARG A 96 -5.89 -12.59 -38.38
CA ARG A 96 -4.53 -12.14 -38.08
C ARG A 96 -3.67 -13.26 -37.47
N ASP A 97 -3.85 -14.49 -37.94
CA ASP A 97 -3.05 -15.63 -37.49
C ASP A 97 -1.65 -15.59 -38.11
N ALA A 98 -0.69 -16.19 -37.40
CA ALA A 98 0.77 -16.10 -37.52
C ALA A 98 1.42 -16.50 -38.87
N GLU A 99 0.68 -16.52 -39.99
CA GLU A 99 1.18 -16.90 -41.32
C GLU A 99 2.03 -15.80 -41.98
N ASP A 100 1.79 -14.53 -41.64
CA ASP A 100 2.67 -13.42 -42.03
C ASP A 100 3.80 -13.29 -40.99
N GLY A 101 4.85 -14.09 -41.21
CA GLY A 101 6.08 -14.23 -40.42
C GLY A 101 6.38 -13.17 -39.37
N ALA A 102 6.62 -13.64 -38.14
CA ALA A 102 7.23 -12.91 -37.03
C ALA A 102 6.69 -11.47 -36.84
N THR A 103 5.54 -11.34 -36.18
CA THR A 103 5.09 -10.06 -35.66
C THR A 103 6.18 -9.45 -34.78
N VAL A 104 6.82 -8.39 -35.29
CA VAL A 104 7.79 -7.59 -34.52
C VAL A 104 7.03 -6.91 -33.39
N GLY A 105 7.20 -7.36 -32.15
CA GLY A 105 6.56 -6.78 -30.97
C GLY A 105 5.92 -7.81 -30.05
N THR A 106 5.10 -7.31 -29.10
CA THR A 106 4.33 -8.16 -28.19
C THR A 106 3.21 -8.88 -28.95
N PRO A 107 3.03 -10.21 -28.80
CA PRO A 107 1.94 -10.91 -29.45
C PRO A 107 0.57 -10.41 -28.94
N PRO A 108 -0.51 -10.53 -29.73
CA PRO A 108 -1.85 -10.25 -29.25
C PRO A 108 -2.22 -11.14 -28.07
N VAL A 109 -2.86 -10.56 -27.05
CA VAL A 109 -3.33 -11.29 -25.86
C VAL A 109 -4.75 -10.88 -25.56
N ALA A 110 -5.62 -11.86 -25.27
CA ALA A 110 -6.98 -11.58 -24.86
C ALA A 110 -6.96 -10.70 -23.58
N PRO A 111 -7.68 -9.57 -23.55
CA PRO A 111 -7.64 -8.64 -22.42
C PRO A 111 -7.90 -9.33 -21.06
N GLU A 112 -8.82 -10.28 -21.01
CA GLU A 112 -9.17 -11.09 -19.84
C GLU A 112 -8.05 -12.01 -19.33
N GLU A 113 -7.10 -12.39 -20.19
CA GLU A 113 -5.97 -13.27 -19.88
C GLU A 113 -4.71 -12.50 -19.46
N LEU A 114 -4.77 -11.16 -19.47
CA LEU A 114 -3.64 -10.33 -19.10
C LEU A 114 -3.27 -10.55 -17.62
N PRO A 115 -1.96 -10.68 -17.31
CA PRO A 115 -1.52 -10.82 -15.93
C PRO A 115 -1.79 -9.53 -15.16
N ALA A 116 -2.18 -9.66 -13.89
CA ALA A 116 -2.49 -8.52 -13.01
C ALA A 116 -1.35 -7.49 -12.91
N GLU A 117 -0.09 -7.91 -13.09
CA GLU A 117 1.07 -7.03 -13.10
C GLU A 117 1.00 -5.94 -14.21
N GLU A 118 0.45 -6.26 -15.38
CA GLU A 118 0.30 -5.28 -16.48
C GLU A 118 -0.82 -4.28 -16.20
N LEU A 119 -1.92 -4.73 -15.59
CA LEU A 119 -2.99 -3.84 -15.15
C LEU A 119 -2.53 -2.95 -13.99
N LEU A 120 -1.77 -3.51 -13.04
CA LEU A 120 -1.17 -2.77 -11.92
C LEU A 120 -0.20 -1.69 -12.38
N ARG A 121 0.53 -1.88 -13.49
CA ARG A 121 1.34 -0.81 -14.10
C ARG A 121 0.45 0.37 -14.47
N ILE A 122 -0.64 0.14 -15.19
CA ILE A 122 -1.53 1.22 -15.61
C ILE A 122 -2.21 1.87 -14.40
N CYS A 123 -2.72 1.08 -13.44
CA CYS A 123 -3.24 1.61 -12.16
C CYS A 123 -2.22 2.52 -11.47
N THR A 124 -0.94 2.12 -11.44
CA THR A 124 0.14 2.92 -10.87
C THR A 124 0.27 4.27 -11.58
N GLY A 125 0.24 4.29 -12.91
CA GLY A 125 0.27 5.53 -13.69
C GLY A 125 -0.93 6.44 -13.41
N VAL A 126 -2.13 5.85 -13.33
CA VAL A 126 -3.38 6.59 -13.06
C VAL A 126 -3.36 7.19 -11.66
N LEU A 127 -2.98 6.41 -10.64
CA LEU A 127 -2.83 6.89 -9.26
C LEU A 127 -1.80 8.01 -9.17
N VAL A 128 -0.69 7.93 -9.90
CA VAL A 128 0.30 9.01 -9.92
C VAL A 128 -0.31 10.29 -10.48
N ARG A 129 -1.01 10.23 -11.62
CA ARG A 129 -1.65 11.41 -12.21
C ARG A 129 -2.65 12.06 -11.25
N LEU A 130 -3.46 11.25 -10.56
CA LEU A 130 -4.43 11.73 -9.56
C LEU A 130 -3.73 12.36 -8.35
N LEU A 131 -2.73 11.68 -7.79
CA LEU A 131 -1.99 12.16 -6.62
C LEU A 131 -1.13 13.39 -6.94
N SER A 132 -0.60 13.50 -8.16
CA SER A 132 0.16 14.67 -8.61
C SER A 132 -0.70 15.92 -8.79
N ALA A 133 -2.01 15.76 -8.99
CA ALA A 133 -2.95 16.87 -9.06
C ALA A 133 -3.40 17.38 -7.68
N GLU A 134 -3.03 16.68 -6.58
CA GLU A 134 -3.39 17.10 -5.23
C GLU A 134 -2.64 18.38 -4.82
N PRO A 135 -3.33 19.39 -4.24
CA PRO A 135 -2.68 20.62 -3.81
C PRO A 135 -1.55 20.36 -2.81
N THR A 136 -0.33 20.75 -3.13
CA THR A 136 0.79 20.69 -2.17
C THR A 136 0.80 21.96 -1.34
N GLY A 137 0.88 21.82 -0.02
CA GLY A 137 0.92 22.95 0.90
C GLY A 137 1.42 22.50 2.27
N PRO A 138 2.10 23.39 3.01
CA PRO A 138 2.70 23.03 4.29
C PRO A 138 1.62 22.60 5.27
N VAL A 139 1.68 21.34 5.71
CA VAL A 139 0.82 20.85 6.80
C VAL A 139 1.32 21.46 8.10
N ARG A 140 0.70 22.57 8.50
CA ARG A 140 1.00 23.24 9.76
C ARG A 140 0.52 22.36 10.91
N ARG A 141 1.45 21.60 11.53
CA ARG A 141 1.13 20.87 12.76
C ARG A 141 0.96 21.88 13.89
N PRO A 142 -0.20 21.94 14.57
CA PRO A 142 -0.36 22.82 15.71
C PRO A 142 0.63 22.42 16.81
N ALA A 143 1.50 23.35 17.20
CA ALA A 143 2.35 23.17 18.37
C ALA A 143 1.45 23.10 19.60
N ARG A 144 1.46 21.96 20.30
CA ARG A 144 0.67 21.81 21.52
C ARG A 144 1.38 22.57 22.67
N PRO A 145 0.63 23.30 23.51
CA PRO A 145 1.22 24.06 24.60
C PRO A 145 1.93 23.13 25.60
N TRP A 146 3.15 23.50 25.97
CA TRP A 146 3.99 22.76 26.91
C TRP A 146 3.37 22.77 28.32
N ARG A 147 3.38 21.62 28.99
CA ARG A 147 2.82 21.41 30.33
C ARG A 147 3.81 20.53 31.13
N PRO A 148 4.59 21.10 32.07
CA PRO A 148 5.71 20.40 32.73
C PRO A 148 5.28 19.31 33.72
N TRP A 149 4.03 19.33 34.19
CA TRP A 149 3.49 18.43 35.23
C TRP A 149 2.97 17.08 34.72
N ARG A 150 3.03 16.83 33.40
CA ARG A 150 2.46 15.63 32.77
C ARG A 150 3.50 14.53 32.66
N ARG A 151 3.09 13.28 32.94
CA ARG A 151 3.93 12.07 32.79
C ARG A 151 4.50 12.02 31.37
N ALA A 152 5.81 11.81 31.31
CA ALA A 152 6.59 11.77 30.08
C ALA A 152 6.80 10.31 29.64
N PHE A 153 6.58 10.02 28.37
CA PHE A 153 6.83 8.72 27.78
C PHE A 153 7.62 8.82 26.47
N THR A 154 8.32 7.77 26.08
CA THR A 154 8.97 7.66 24.77
C THR A 154 8.71 6.26 24.23
N LEU A 155 8.13 6.17 23.03
CA LEU A 155 7.80 4.89 22.39
C LEU A 155 8.80 4.56 21.29
N LEU A 156 9.32 3.33 21.28
CA LEU A 156 10.21 2.78 20.26
C LEU A 156 9.74 1.39 19.82
N GLY A 157 10.31 0.86 18.73
CA GLY A 157 10.01 -0.49 18.23
C GLY A 157 9.01 -0.50 17.08
N ALA A 158 7.98 -1.34 17.18
CA ALA A 158 6.96 -1.60 16.17
C ALA A 158 6.34 -0.30 15.57
N PRO A 159 6.73 0.14 14.35
CA PRO A 159 6.46 1.51 13.90
C PRO A 159 4.98 1.91 13.85
N THR A 160 4.10 1.00 13.41
CA THR A 160 2.67 1.27 13.29
C THR A 160 2.01 1.24 14.66
N THR A 161 2.32 0.22 15.48
CA THR A 161 1.83 0.13 16.86
C THR A 161 2.27 1.35 17.68
N VAL A 162 3.52 1.77 17.57
CA VAL A 162 4.06 2.98 18.20
C VAL A 162 3.25 4.20 17.80
N ASP A 163 2.95 4.39 16.52
CA ASP A 163 2.17 5.55 16.08
C ASP A 163 0.72 5.54 16.60
N LEU A 164 0.06 4.38 16.61
CA LEU A 164 -1.30 4.21 17.14
C LEU A 164 -1.35 4.47 18.65
N VAL A 165 -0.46 3.85 19.42
CA VAL A 165 -0.34 4.03 20.86
C VAL A 165 0.03 5.48 21.19
N ARG A 166 0.99 6.07 20.47
CA ARG A 166 1.36 7.49 20.61
C ARG A 166 0.13 8.38 20.44
N ARG A 167 -0.64 8.21 19.35
CA ARG A 167 -1.83 9.02 19.09
C ARG A 167 -2.90 8.84 20.17
N ALA A 168 -3.06 7.64 20.73
CA ALA A 168 -3.98 7.41 21.85
C ALA A 168 -3.53 8.14 23.13
N LEU A 169 -2.27 7.98 23.55
CA LEU A 169 -1.72 8.63 24.74
C LEU A 169 -1.70 10.16 24.62
N LEU A 170 -1.34 10.68 23.44
CA LEU A 170 -1.37 12.12 23.17
C LEU A 170 -2.80 12.69 23.19
N ARG A 171 -3.82 11.93 22.79
CA ARG A 171 -5.23 12.36 22.90
C ARG A 171 -5.70 12.47 24.36
N GLN A 172 -5.17 11.62 25.24
CA GLN A 172 -5.36 11.71 26.70
C GLN A 172 -4.50 12.80 27.35
N GLY A 173 -3.66 13.46 26.55
CA GLY A 173 -2.82 14.55 26.98
C GLY A 173 -1.54 14.11 27.68
N LEU A 174 -1.07 12.87 27.56
CA LEU A 174 0.29 12.55 28.02
C LEU A 174 1.32 13.31 27.16
N ARG A 175 2.56 13.39 27.66
CA ARG A 175 3.65 14.11 26.99
C ARG A 175 4.70 13.13 26.46
N GLU A 176 5.15 13.33 25.24
CA GLU A 176 6.28 12.58 24.70
C GLU A 176 7.62 13.26 25.09
N GLY A 177 8.58 12.47 25.58
CA GLY A 177 9.95 12.88 25.91
C GLY A 177 10.14 13.71 27.20
N GLY A 178 11.39 14.06 27.50
CA GLY A 178 11.80 14.87 28.67
C GLY A 178 12.74 14.13 29.63
N ALA A 179 13.33 14.88 30.58
CA ALA A 179 14.42 14.40 31.44
C ALA A 179 14.09 13.12 32.26
N ARG A 180 12.81 12.93 32.62
CA ARG A 180 12.32 11.77 33.39
C ARG A 180 11.30 10.93 32.62
N THR A 181 11.48 10.78 31.31
CA THR A 181 10.63 9.93 30.46
C THR A 181 10.69 8.46 30.82
N THR A 182 9.56 7.76 30.73
CA THR A 182 9.49 6.29 30.74
C THR A 182 9.67 5.78 29.31
N TYR A 183 10.65 4.90 29.10
CA TYR A 183 10.93 4.32 27.79
C TYR A 183 10.16 3.03 27.61
N LEU A 184 9.38 2.95 26.53
CA LEU A 184 8.52 1.82 26.20
C LEU A 184 8.92 1.30 24.82
N VAL A 185 9.51 0.11 24.79
CA VAL A 185 9.91 -0.59 23.57
C VAL A 185 8.80 -1.56 23.20
N LEU A 186 7.99 -1.20 22.20
CA LEU A 186 6.82 -1.96 21.79
C LEU A 186 7.21 -3.03 20.77
N GLY A 187 6.79 -4.26 21.05
CA GLY A 187 7.05 -5.45 20.27
C GLY A 187 5.82 -6.34 20.11
N GLY A 188 5.97 -7.35 19.26
CA GLY A 188 4.95 -8.35 18.97
C GLY A 188 5.55 -9.44 18.08
N PRO A 189 4.72 -10.22 17.38
CA PRO A 189 5.22 -11.25 16.47
C PRO A 189 6.23 -10.69 15.45
N LEU A 190 7.35 -11.40 15.24
CA LEU A 190 8.42 -10.92 14.34
C LEU A 190 7.92 -10.64 12.92
N GLU A 191 6.98 -11.46 12.44
CA GLU A 191 6.35 -11.27 11.13
C GLU A 191 5.62 -9.93 11.03
N GLU A 192 4.88 -9.57 12.09
CA GLU A 192 4.19 -8.29 12.21
C GLU A 192 5.19 -7.12 12.35
N LEU A 193 6.25 -7.28 13.15
CA LEU A 193 7.31 -6.27 13.24
C LEU A 193 7.96 -5.99 11.88
N MET A 194 8.24 -7.04 11.11
CA MET A 194 8.76 -6.92 9.75
C MET A 194 7.75 -6.25 8.83
N ALA A 195 6.46 -6.59 8.93
CA ALA A 195 5.37 -6.02 8.14
C ALA A 195 5.23 -4.51 8.40
N GLN A 196 5.24 -4.09 9.66
CA GLN A 196 5.22 -2.68 10.04
C GLN A 196 6.48 -1.94 9.61
N ARG A 197 7.67 -2.56 9.75
CA ARG A 197 8.93 -1.97 9.27
C ARG A 197 8.94 -1.80 7.75
N TRP A 198 8.40 -2.76 7.02
CA TRP A 198 8.23 -2.69 5.57
C TRP A 198 7.30 -1.53 5.19
N SER A 199 6.12 -1.44 5.80
CA SER A 199 5.18 -0.34 5.53
C SER A 199 5.74 1.02 5.90
N ALA A 200 6.43 1.15 7.03
CA ALA A 200 7.10 2.41 7.41
C ALA A 200 8.15 2.84 6.37
N ARG A 201 8.96 1.90 5.85
CA ARG A 201 9.94 2.19 4.80
C ARG A 201 9.26 2.57 3.48
N VAL A 202 8.19 1.88 3.11
CA VAL A 202 7.41 2.21 1.91
C VAL A 202 6.77 3.57 2.05
N ARG A 203 6.13 3.91 3.17
CA ARG A 203 5.59 5.27 3.41
C ARG A 203 6.66 6.36 3.36
N ALA A 204 7.90 6.03 3.75
CA ALA A 204 9.06 6.92 3.59
C ALA A 204 9.61 6.99 2.14
N GLY A 205 9.04 6.23 1.20
CA GLY A 205 9.39 6.28 -0.22
C GLY A 205 10.13 5.07 -0.77
N ALA A 206 10.43 4.05 0.05
CA ALA A 206 11.19 2.91 -0.42
C ALA A 206 10.40 2.02 -1.39
N GLY A 207 11.06 1.54 -2.45
CA GLY A 207 10.53 0.55 -3.40
C GLY A 207 10.81 -0.92 -3.04
N VAL A 208 11.20 -1.22 -1.80
CA VAL A 208 11.65 -2.56 -1.39
C VAL A 208 10.49 -3.56 -1.34
N ARG A 209 10.61 -4.71 -2.01
CA ARG A 209 9.63 -5.81 -1.94
C ARG A 209 9.73 -6.57 -0.62
N TRP A 210 8.60 -7.10 -0.14
CA TRP A 210 8.52 -7.91 1.09
C TRP A 210 9.59 -9.01 1.15
N GLN A 211 9.66 -9.88 0.13
CA GLN A 211 10.60 -11.00 0.08
C GLN A 211 12.07 -10.53 0.03
N ARG A 212 12.34 -9.36 -0.57
CA ARG A 212 13.70 -8.80 -0.60
C ARG A 212 14.12 -8.34 0.80
N MET A 213 13.22 -7.76 1.59
CA MET A 213 13.52 -7.36 2.96
C MET A 213 13.92 -8.57 3.82
N TRP A 214 13.16 -9.66 3.73
CA TRP A 214 13.48 -10.91 4.44
C TRP A 214 14.80 -11.53 3.98
N ARG A 215 15.04 -11.63 2.66
CA ARG A 215 16.31 -12.15 2.14
C ARG A 215 17.51 -11.35 2.62
N VAL A 216 17.42 -10.01 2.64
CA VAL A 216 18.51 -9.16 3.13
C VAL A 216 18.72 -9.36 4.63
N ALA A 217 17.65 -9.46 5.43
CA ALA A 217 17.77 -9.71 6.86
C ALA A 217 18.42 -11.08 7.15
N ALA A 218 17.97 -12.13 6.46
CA ALA A 218 18.52 -13.48 6.58
C ALA A 218 19.98 -13.56 6.11
N ALA A 219 20.32 -12.94 4.98
CA ALA A 219 21.69 -12.95 4.46
C ALA A 219 22.70 -12.25 5.39
N ASN A 220 22.24 -11.27 6.18
CA ASN A 220 23.07 -10.58 7.18
C ASN A 220 22.93 -11.16 8.59
N ASP A 221 22.13 -12.21 8.76
CA ASP A 221 21.70 -12.79 10.03
C ASP A 221 21.26 -11.76 11.09
N ARG A 222 20.57 -10.69 10.65
CA ARG A 222 20.20 -9.56 11.51
C ARG A 222 18.81 -9.03 11.21
N VAL A 223 18.04 -8.87 12.29
CA VAL A 223 16.76 -8.16 12.26
C VAL A 223 17.01 -6.66 12.05
N PRO A 224 16.18 -5.95 11.24
CA PRO A 224 16.37 -4.52 11.00
C PRO A 224 16.44 -3.69 12.29
N PRO A 225 17.34 -2.70 12.42
CA PRO A 225 17.63 -2.02 13.70
C PRO A 225 16.41 -1.43 14.42
N GLY A 226 15.46 -0.84 13.68
CA GLY A 226 14.25 -0.24 14.26
C GLY A 226 13.25 -1.24 14.87
N ILE A 227 13.46 -2.54 14.68
CA ILE A 227 12.66 -3.63 15.25
C ILE A 227 13.54 -4.69 15.93
N ALA A 228 14.84 -4.41 16.11
CA ALA A 228 15.76 -5.24 16.89
C ALA A 228 15.57 -4.92 18.39
N LEU A 229 14.43 -5.33 18.95
CA LEU A 229 13.98 -4.94 20.30
C LEU A 229 15.03 -5.16 21.40
N PRO A 230 15.78 -6.29 21.46
CA PRO A 230 16.80 -6.46 22.49
C PRO A 230 17.91 -5.41 22.38
N THR A 231 18.36 -5.08 21.17
CA THR A 231 19.39 -4.06 20.94
C THR A 231 18.90 -2.68 21.38
N ILE A 232 17.65 -2.32 21.05
CA ILE A 232 17.06 -1.06 21.47
C ILE A 232 16.97 -0.98 23.00
N ALA A 233 16.42 -2.02 23.63
CA ALA A 233 16.19 -2.03 25.08
C ALA A 233 17.50 -2.06 25.88
N SER A 234 18.49 -2.86 25.45
CA SER A 234 19.80 -2.90 26.10
C SER A 234 20.53 -1.56 25.98
N HIS A 235 20.53 -0.93 24.80
CA HIS A 235 21.12 0.38 24.63
C HIS A 235 20.48 1.44 25.55
N LEU A 236 19.14 1.45 25.64
CA LEU A 236 18.43 2.37 26.54
C LEU A 236 18.72 2.09 28.01
N ALA A 237 18.90 0.82 28.41
CA ALA A 237 19.23 0.45 29.79
C ALA A 237 20.72 0.64 30.14
N GLU A 238 21.59 0.84 29.15
CA GLU A 238 22.99 1.24 29.34
C GLU A 238 23.11 2.76 29.45
N GLU A 239 22.38 3.50 28.61
CA GLU A 239 22.40 4.96 28.59
C GLU A 239 21.56 5.59 29.71
N PHE A 240 20.46 4.93 30.10
CA PHE A 240 19.52 5.40 31.12
C PHE A 240 19.32 4.35 32.21
N ASP A 241 18.69 4.77 33.31
CA ASP A 241 18.30 3.85 34.38
C ASP A 241 17.36 2.75 33.85
N ALA A 242 17.79 1.50 33.98
CA ALA A 242 17.07 0.32 33.51
C ALA A 242 15.66 0.20 34.12
N ALA A 243 15.43 0.74 35.32
CA ALA A 243 14.12 0.78 35.94
C ALA A 243 13.09 1.64 35.18
N ARG A 244 13.56 2.51 34.28
CA ARG A 244 12.71 3.35 33.41
C ARG A 244 12.46 2.75 32.04
N VAL A 245 13.03 1.58 31.75
CA VAL A 245 12.93 0.90 30.45
C VAL A 245 11.99 -0.28 30.59
N HIS A 246 10.95 -0.29 29.77
CA HIS A 246 9.96 -1.35 29.72
C HIS A 246 9.82 -1.86 28.30
N VAL A 247 9.94 -3.17 28.12
CA VAL A 247 9.63 -3.84 26.86
C VAL A 247 8.20 -4.35 26.97
N VAL A 248 7.36 -4.02 25.99
CA VAL A 248 5.96 -4.44 25.94
C VAL A 248 5.77 -5.33 24.73
N LEU A 249 5.48 -6.62 24.97
CA LEU A 249 5.25 -7.62 23.95
C LEU A 249 3.78 -8.02 23.93
N ALA A 250 3.10 -7.76 22.82
CA ALA A 250 1.69 -8.04 22.69
C ALA A 250 1.35 -8.52 21.27
N PRO A 251 0.26 -9.29 21.10
CA PRO A 251 -0.15 -9.81 19.79
C PRO A 251 -0.63 -8.72 18.84
N ASP A 252 -1.17 -7.60 19.36
CA ASP A 252 -1.74 -6.51 18.58
C ASP A 252 -1.54 -5.14 19.26
N ALA A 253 -1.92 -4.07 18.54
CA ALA A 253 -1.78 -2.71 19.03
C ALA A 253 -2.70 -2.41 20.23
N GLN A 254 -3.92 -2.96 20.27
CA GLN A 254 -4.89 -2.72 21.33
C GLN A 254 -4.39 -3.27 22.67
N THR A 255 -3.84 -4.48 22.65
CA THR A 255 -3.24 -5.16 23.80
C THR A 255 -1.95 -4.45 24.23
N SER A 256 -1.14 -3.97 23.28
CA SER A 256 0.00 -3.10 23.58
C SER A 256 -0.42 -1.83 24.32
N LEU A 257 -1.50 -1.18 23.87
CA LEU A 257 -2.01 0.02 24.53
C LEU A 257 -2.51 -0.27 25.94
N ALA A 258 -3.16 -1.40 26.17
CA ALA A 258 -3.61 -1.80 27.51
C ALA A 258 -2.43 -1.94 28.49
N LEU A 259 -1.38 -2.66 28.10
CA LEU A 259 -0.17 -2.83 28.92
C LEU A 259 0.58 -1.51 29.14
N VAL A 260 0.72 -0.69 28.08
CA VAL A 260 1.32 0.64 28.19
C VAL A 260 0.52 1.54 29.13
N ALA A 261 -0.81 1.50 29.04
CA ALA A 261 -1.69 2.29 29.88
C ALA A 261 -1.56 1.89 31.35
N GLU A 262 -1.44 0.59 31.64
CA GLU A 262 -1.17 0.06 32.99
C GLU A 262 0.16 0.59 33.55
N ILE A 263 1.26 0.46 32.79
CA ILE A 263 2.59 0.94 33.18
C ILE A 263 2.58 2.46 33.46
N LEU A 264 1.87 3.21 32.63
CA LEU A 264 1.76 4.67 32.75
C LEU A 264 0.67 5.12 33.73
N GLY A 265 -0.13 4.22 34.29
CA GLY A 265 -1.24 4.51 35.21
C GLY A 265 -2.35 5.36 34.58
N VAL A 266 -2.69 5.09 33.32
CA VAL A 266 -3.75 5.77 32.56
C VAL A 266 -4.76 4.78 32.00
N GLN A 267 -5.88 5.27 31.48
CA GLN A 267 -6.93 4.41 30.92
C GLN A 267 -6.62 4.08 29.45
N ALA A 268 -6.83 2.84 29.03
CA ALA A 268 -6.72 2.49 27.61
C ALA A 268 -7.98 2.96 26.86
N ALA A 269 -7.78 3.65 25.73
CA ALA A 269 -8.88 3.98 24.82
C ALA A 269 -8.87 3.00 23.63
N PRO A 270 -10.03 2.63 23.06
CA PRO A 270 -10.07 1.80 21.86
C PRO A 270 -9.26 2.43 20.71
N ILE A 271 -8.48 1.60 20.04
CA ILE A 271 -7.78 1.93 18.79
C ILE A 271 -8.13 0.89 17.73
N ALA A 272 -8.35 1.35 16.51
CA ALA A 272 -8.50 0.47 15.37
C ALA A 272 -7.11 0.19 14.80
N ASP A 273 -6.73 -1.08 14.76
CA ASP A 273 -5.55 -1.49 14.00
C ASP A 273 -5.86 -1.39 12.50
N ARG A 274 -4.92 -0.84 11.74
CA ARG A 274 -5.06 -0.58 10.31
C ARG A 274 -3.75 -0.84 9.61
N TYR A 275 -3.29 -2.08 9.67
CA TYR A 275 -2.24 -2.58 8.79
C TYR A 275 -2.86 -3.29 7.58
N ASP A 276 -2.39 -2.91 6.39
CA ASP A 276 -2.78 -3.53 5.13
C ASP A 276 -1.53 -3.73 4.25
N GLY A 277 -1.25 -5.01 3.97
CA GLY A 277 -0.14 -5.43 3.13
C GLY A 277 -0.38 -5.13 1.65
N LEU A 278 -1.63 -5.13 1.19
CA LEU A 278 -2.01 -4.82 -0.19
C LEU A 278 -1.84 -3.33 -0.47
N ALA A 279 -2.38 -2.47 0.40
CA ALA A 279 -2.16 -1.02 0.33
C ALA A 279 -0.66 -0.67 0.39
N THR A 280 0.11 -1.40 1.20
CA THR A 280 1.56 -1.20 1.27
C THR A 280 2.26 -1.61 -0.03
N ASP A 281 1.89 -2.74 -0.65
CA ASP A 281 2.51 -3.14 -1.93
C ASP A 281 2.14 -2.19 -3.07
N LEU A 282 0.90 -1.69 -3.09
CA LEU A 282 0.46 -0.71 -4.07
C LEU A 282 1.24 0.60 -3.93
N LEU A 283 1.38 1.13 -2.72
CA LEU A 283 2.17 2.35 -2.47
C LEU A 283 3.64 2.16 -2.88
N ARG A 284 4.21 0.97 -2.65
CA ARG A 284 5.57 0.63 -3.08
C ARG A 284 5.74 0.77 -4.61
N ARG A 285 4.70 0.47 -5.39
CA ARG A 285 4.68 0.60 -6.86
C ARG A 285 4.52 2.06 -7.29
N VAL A 286 3.66 2.81 -6.60
CA VAL A 286 3.40 4.24 -6.84
C VAL A 286 4.61 5.12 -6.52
N ASN A 287 5.32 4.83 -5.41
CA ASN A 287 6.37 5.70 -4.88
C ASN A 287 7.45 6.13 -5.88
N PRO A 288 8.11 5.24 -6.64
CA PRO A 288 9.17 5.66 -7.56
C PRO A 288 8.63 6.60 -8.64
N VAL A 289 7.45 6.30 -9.20
CA VAL A 289 6.85 7.09 -10.27
C VAL A 289 6.33 8.43 -9.75
N LEU A 290 5.69 8.44 -8.58
CA LEU A 290 5.24 9.67 -7.93
C LEU A 290 6.42 10.56 -7.52
N THR A 291 7.51 9.98 -7.02
CA THR A 291 8.73 10.74 -6.69
C THR A 291 9.30 11.43 -7.92
N LEU A 292 9.30 10.76 -9.08
CA LEU A 292 9.74 11.35 -10.34
C LEU A 292 8.80 12.47 -10.82
N ALA A 293 7.49 12.34 -10.57
CA ALA A 293 6.49 13.30 -11.02
C ALA A 293 6.48 14.61 -10.21
N VAL A 294 6.60 14.52 -8.87
CA VAL A 294 6.43 15.70 -7.98
C VAL A 294 7.62 16.00 -7.08
N GLY A 295 8.65 15.16 -7.08
CA GLY A 295 9.79 15.26 -6.15
C GLY A 295 9.51 14.62 -4.79
N GLU A 296 10.57 14.43 -4.00
CA GLU A 296 10.51 13.66 -2.75
C GLU A 296 9.67 14.36 -1.65
N GLU A 297 9.81 15.67 -1.51
CA GLU A 297 9.11 16.44 -0.47
C GLU A 297 7.60 16.48 -0.72
N ALA A 298 7.17 16.88 -1.92
CA ALA A 298 5.77 16.88 -2.32
C ALA A 298 5.14 15.47 -2.21
N ARG A 299 5.87 14.42 -2.63
CA ARG A 299 5.42 13.04 -2.45
C ARG A 299 5.21 12.71 -0.98
N ARG A 300 6.15 13.06 -0.08
CA ARG A 300 5.99 12.83 1.37
C ARG A 300 4.71 13.48 1.89
N ASP A 301 4.44 14.72 1.49
CA ASP A 301 3.27 15.46 1.94
C ASP A 301 1.96 14.86 1.40
N VAL A 302 1.89 14.56 0.11
CA VAL A 302 0.71 13.96 -0.53
C VAL A 302 0.44 12.58 0.05
N VAL A 303 1.45 11.72 0.19
CA VAL A 303 1.28 10.37 0.77
C VAL A 303 0.84 10.45 2.22
N ALA A 304 1.40 11.36 3.03
CA ALA A 304 1.00 11.49 4.44
C ALA A 304 -0.45 11.96 4.61
N ARG A 305 -0.93 12.80 3.70
CA ARG A 305 -2.27 13.42 3.77
C ARG A 305 -3.35 12.59 3.09
N VAL A 306 -3.10 12.10 1.88
CA VAL A 306 -4.13 11.56 0.98
C VAL A 306 -4.18 10.03 1.05
N TRP A 307 -3.03 9.36 1.10
CA TRP A 307 -2.97 7.89 1.07
C TRP A 307 -3.82 7.20 2.15
N PRO A 308 -3.83 7.64 3.43
CA PRO A 308 -4.64 7.00 4.46
C PRO A 308 -6.15 7.06 4.21
N GLU A 309 -6.62 8.01 3.41
CA GLU A 309 -8.04 8.18 3.08
C GLU A 309 -8.44 7.27 1.92
N ILE A 310 -7.66 7.26 0.83
CA ILE A 310 -8.01 6.51 -0.39
C ILE A 310 -7.66 5.02 -0.32
N ALA A 311 -6.61 4.66 0.42
CA ALA A 311 -6.14 3.28 0.57
C ALA A 311 -6.73 2.58 1.82
N ALA A 312 -7.65 3.22 2.54
CA ALA A 312 -8.36 2.57 3.63
C ALA A 312 -9.22 1.41 3.11
N GLY A 313 -9.31 0.30 3.82
CA GLY A 313 -10.15 -0.82 3.39
C GLY A 313 -10.16 -1.94 4.40
N GLU A 314 -10.78 -3.06 4.04
CA GLU A 314 -10.69 -4.29 4.82
C GLU A 314 -9.23 -4.72 4.96
N SER A 315 -8.87 -5.17 6.17
CA SER A 315 -7.52 -5.65 6.41
C SER A 315 -7.25 -6.89 5.56
N SER A 316 -6.14 -6.87 4.82
CA SER A 316 -5.66 -8.02 4.05
C SER A 316 -5.26 -9.24 4.91
N GLY A 317 -5.29 -9.10 6.23
CA GLY A 317 -4.74 -10.05 7.19
C GLY A 317 -3.21 -9.94 7.31
N PRO A 318 -2.62 -10.74 8.22
CA PRO A 318 -1.18 -10.71 8.50
C PRO A 318 -0.36 -11.31 7.35
N LEU A 319 0.86 -10.79 7.16
CA LEU A 319 1.85 -11.37 6.25
C LEU A 319 2.83 -12.26 7.03
N ALA A 320 2.93 -13.52 6.62
CA ALA A 320 3.89 -14.46 7.15
C ALA A 320 5.29 -14.31 6.51
N ALA A 321 6.29 -14.86 7.18
CA ALA A 321 7.65 -14.97 6.66
C ALA A 321 7.66 -15.80 5.36
N PRO A 322 8.44 -15.38 4.35
CA PRO A 322 8.62 -16.17 3.14
C PRO A 322 9.16 -17.58 3.44
N ALA A 323 8.74 -18.56 2.65
CA ALA A 323 9.06 -19.98 2.87
C ALA A 323 10.57 -20.23 3.06
N GLY A 324 11.40 -19.66 2.19
CA GLY A 324 12.85 -19.81 2.22
C GLY A 324 13.55 -19.09 3.38
N GLN A 325 12.85 -18.25 4.15
CA GLN A 325 13.40 -17.53 5.30
C GLN A 325 12.74 -17.93 6.62
N LEU A 326 11.79 -18.86 6.62
CA LEU A 326 11.04 -19.24 7.82
C LEU A 326 11.93 -19.84 8.93
N ALA A 327 12.86 -20.72 8.57
CA ALA A 327 13.80 -21.31 9.54
C ALA A 327 14.69 -20.23 10.19
N TRP A 328 15.19 -19.30 9.38
CA TRP A 328 15.93 -18.14 9.89
C TRP A 328 15.06 -17.27 10.81
N ALA A 329 13.81 -17.00 10.42
CA ALA A 329 12.88 -16.19 11.19
C ALA A 329 12.59 -16.79 12.56
N ILE A 330 12.40 -18.11 12.64
CA ILE A 330 12.26 -18.85 13.91
C ILE A 330 13.49 -18.66 14.78
N GLY A 331 14.69 -18.95 14.27
CA GLY A 331 15.93 -18.79 15.04
C GLY A 331 16.19 -17.34 15.46
N ALA A 332 15.84 -16.36 14.62
CA ALA A 332 15.96 -14.94 14.97
C ALA A 332 14.99 -14.56 16.10
N GLY A 333 13.74 -15.03 16.03
CA GLY A 333 12.74 -14.83 17.09
C GLY A 333 13.17 -15.45 18.43
N GLU A 334 13.69 -16.68 18.41
CA GLU A 334 14.21 -17.38 19.59
C GLU A 334 15.38 -16.64 20.25
N ARG A 335 16.33 -16.15 19.43
CA ARG A 335 17.45 -15.32 19.92
C ARG A 335 16.97 -14.01 20.53
N MET A 336 16.01 -13.34 19.91
CA MET A 336 15.42 -12.12 20.46
C MET A 336 14.69 -12.40 21.79
N ALA A 337 13.87 -13.45 21.85
CA ALA A 337 13.13 -13.83 23.04
C ALA A 337 14.09 -14.12 24.22
N THR A 338 15.13 -14.92 23.97
CA THR A 338 16.17 -15.24 24.97
C THR A 338 16.89 -13.98 25.45
N ALA A 339 17.27 -13.09 24.53
CA ALA A 339 17.96 -11.85 24.89
C ALA A 339 17.10 -10.89 25.72
N LEU A 340 15.79 -10.79 25.43
CA LEU A 340 14.87 -9.97 26.23
C LEU A 340 14.66 -10.55 27.62
N ALA A 341 14.52 -11.88 27.74
CA ALA A 341 14.33 -12.55 29.03
C ALA A 341 15.55 -12.38 29.96
N GLY A 342 16.75 -12.25 29.42
CA GLY A 342 17.98 -12.00 30.18
C GLY A 342 18.31 -10.51 30.43
N GLY A 343 17.44 -9.58 30.02
CA GLY A 343 17.68 -8.14 30.14
C GLY A 343 17.57 -7.61 31.58
N ARG A 344 18.18 -6.44 31.84
CA ARG A 344 18.08 -5.73 33.14
C ARG A 344 16.85 -4.80 33.24
N TYR A 345 16.01 -4.78 32.21
CA TYR A 345 14.80 -3.97 32.09
C TYR A 345 13.56 -4.83 32.32
N ALA A 346 12.43 -4.20 32.62
CA ALA A 346 11.17 -4.92 32.79
C ALA A 346 10.60 -5.38 31.44
N VAL A 347 10.16 -6.63 31.34
CA VAL A 347 9.46 -7.18 30.17
C VAL A 347 8.02 -7.48 30.57
N HIS A 348 7.08 -6.95 29.79
CA HIS A 348 5.64 -7.12 29.96
C HIS A 348 5.09 -7.92 28.78
N GLY A 349 4.40 -9.02 29.05
CA GLY A 349 3.97 -9.99 28.04
C GLY A 349 4.98 -11.13 27.85
N ASP A 350 4.72 -12.00 26.87
CA ASP A 350 5.49 -13.23 26.65
C ASP A 350 6.53 -13.06 25.53
N PRO A 351 7.85 -13.20 25.82
CA PRO A 351 8.90 -13.24 24.81
C PRO A 351 8.70 -14.26 23.69
N ALA A 352 8.02 -15.38 23.96
CA ALA A 352 7.75 -16.40 22.94
C ALA A 352 6.87 -15.88 21.79
N LEU A 353 6.15 -14.77 21.98
CA LEU A 353 5.39 -14.10 20.91
C LEU A 353 6.28 -13.70 19.72
N LEU A 354 7.57 -13.45 19.95
CA LEU A 354 8.51 -13.07 18.89
C LEU A 354 8.80 -14.20 17.91
N VAL A 355 8.61 -15.46 18.32
CA VAL A 355 8.91 -16.63 17.51
C VAL A 355 7.79 -16.82 16.48
N PRO A 356 8.07 -16.72 15.17
CA PRO A 356 7.09 -16.99 14.13
C PRO A 356 6.44 -18.36 14.29
N THR A 357 5.13 -18.42 14.13
CA THR A 357 4.38 -19.68 14.13
C THR A 357 4.16 -20.17 12.72
N ARG A 358 4.34 -21.47 12.47
CA ARG A 358 4.00 -22.06 11.17
C ARG A 358 2.49 -22.08 11.01
N ARG A 359 1.93 -21.08 10.34
CA ARG A 359 0.49 -21.00 10.07
C ARG A 359 0.20 -21.45 8.63
N PRO A 360 -0.48 -22.59 8.42
CA PRO A 360 -0.97 -22.98 7.10
C PRO A 360 -1.92 -21.90 6.56
N GLY A 361 -1.89 -21.67 5.24
CA GLY A 361 -2.82 -20.75 4.56
C GLY A 361 -2.57 -19.25 4.75
N VAL A 362 -1.62 -18.83 5.58
CA VAL A 362 -1.29 -17.40 5.72
C VAL A 362 -0.48 -16.91 4.52
N ARG A 363 -0.89 -15.75 3.96
CA ARG A 363 -0.21 -15.09 2.85
C ARG A 363 1.25 -14.80 3.22
N ARG A 364 2.19 -15.23 2.37
CA ARG A 364 3.63 -14.99 2.53
C ARG A 364 4.16 -13.84 1.69
N ALA A 365 3.29 -13.26 0.89
CA ALA A 365 3.51 -12.11 0.03
C ALA A 365 2.15 -11.50 -0.34
N PRO A 366 2.10 -10.20 -0.65
CA PRO A 366 0.99 -9.63 -1.39
C PRO A 366 0.86 -10.33 -2.75
N ASP A 367 -0.30 -10.90 -3.02
CA ASP A 367 -0.62 -11.52 -4.30
C ASP A 367 -0.97 -10.44 -5.34
N PRO A 368 -0.44 -10.49 -6.57
CA PRO A 368 -0.73 -9.47 -7.59
C PRO A 368 -2.22 -9.29 -7.90
N ASP A 369 -3.02 -10.35 -7.90
CA ASP A 369 -4.45 -10.28 -8.17
C ASP A 369 -5.20 -9.59 -7.01
N ASP A 370 -4.85 -9.93 -5.77
CA ASP A 370 -5.37 -9.25 -4.58
C ASP A 370 -4.99 -7.76 -4.55
N VAL A 371 -3.74 -7.43 -4.92
CA VAL A 371 -3.26 -6.05 -4.99
C VAL A 371 -3.97 -5.30 -6.10
N LEU A 372 -4.27 -5.94 -7.24
CA LEU A 372 -5.05 -5.34 -8.33
C LEU A 372 -6.47 -5.04 -7.88
N ALA A 373 -7.17 -6.02 -7.29
CA ALA A 373 -8.53 -5.81 -6.77
C ALA A 373 -8.56 -4.65 -5.76
N HIS A 374 -7.56 -4.56 -4.87
CA HIS A 374 -7.42 -3.41 -3.98
C HIS A 374 -7.15 -2.10 -4.76
N ALA A 375 -6.26 -2.12 -5.76
CA ALA A 375 -5.91 -0.95 -6.55
C ALA A 375 -7.11 -0.36 -7.31
N LEU A 376 -8.02 -1.20 -7.82
CA LEU A 376 -9.25 -0.75 -8.47
C LEU A 376 -10.08 0.13 -7.53
N ARG A 377 -10.33 -0.33 -6.29
CA ARG A 377 -11.02 0.47 -5.27
C ARG A 377 -10.28 1.76 -4.91
N VAL A 378 -8.95 1.71 -4.79
CA VAL A 378 -8.15 2.91 -4.51
C VAL A 378 -8.24 3.93 -5.64
N VAL A 379 -8.22 3.50 -6.90
CA VAL A 379 -8.41 4.37 -8.08
C VAL A 379 -9.79 5.02 -8.04
N THR A 380 -10.86 4.25 -7.81
CA THR A 380 -12.23 4.75 -7.71
C THR A 380 -12.37 5.84 -6.63
N ARG A 381 -11.79 5.62 -5.44
CA ARG A 381 -11.83 6.60 -4.34
C ARG A 381 -10.97 7.83 -4.62
N ALA A 382 -9.80 7.64 -5.23
CA ALA A 382 -8.93 8.75 -5.64
C ALA A 382 -9.63 9.62 -6.71
N TRP A 383 -10.35 9.02 -7.65
CA TRP A 383 -11.15 9.74 -8.65
C TRP A 383 -12.29 10.52 -8.01
N ARG A 384 -13.09 9.90 -7.14
CA ARG A 384 -14.18 10.58 -6.43
C ARG A 384 -13.67 11.83 -5.69
N ARG A 385 -12.52 11.71 -5.03
CA ARG A 385 -11.85 12.83 -4.37
C ARG A 385 -11.41 13.91 -5.36
N HIS A 386 -10.84 13.52 -6.50
CA HIS A 386 -10.39 14.44 -7.55
C HIS A 386 -11.55 15.27 -8.11
N VAL A 387 -12.67 14.62 -8.46
CA VAL A 387 -13.88 15.30 -8.95
C VAL A 387 -14.42 16.28 -7.91
N ALA A 388 -14.59 15.84 -6.66
CA ALA A 388 -15.08 16.69 -5.57
C ALA A 388 -14.18 17.93 -5.32
N GLY A 389 -12.85 17.76 -5.44
CA GLY A 389 -11.90 18.87 -5.35
C GLY A 389 -12.03 19.86 -6.51
N THR A 390 -12.35 19.37 -7.71
CA THR A 390 -12.49 20.19 -8.93
C THR A 390 -13.77 21.02 -8.89
N ASP A 391 -14.89 20.45 -8.43
CA ASP A 391 -16.16 21.17 -8.29
C ASP A 391 -16.08 22.25 -7.20
N ALA A 392 -15.40 21.95 -6.09
CA ALA A 392 -15.16 22.93 -5.03
C ALA A 392 -14.24 24.09 -5.47
N ALA A 393 -13.44 23.92 -6.52
CA ALA A 393 -12.65 25.00 -7.12
C ALA A 393 -13.50 25.86 -8.06
N LYS A 394 -14.38 25.24 -8.86
CA LYS A 394 -15.28 25.94 -9.80
C LYS A 394 -16.33 26.80 -9.10
N GLY A 395 -16.90 26.35 -7.97
CA GLY A 395 -17.91 27.11 -7.21
C GLY A 395 -17.38 28.31 -6.42
N ARG A 396 -16.08 28.60 -6.49
CA ARG A 396 -15.43 29.73 -5.78
C ARG A 396 -14.92 30.84 -6.72
N GLY A 397 -15.13 30.71 -8.04
CA GLY A 397 -14.91 31.77 -9.03
C GLY A 397 -16.24 32.35 -9.47
#